data_AF-A0A2A2KAN3-F1
#
_entry.id   AF-A0A2A2KAN3-F1
#
_cell.length_a   1.000
_cell.length_b   1.000
_cell.length_c   1.000
_cell.angle_alpha   90.00
_cell.angle_beta   90.00
_cell.angle_gamma   90.00
#
_symmetry.space_group_name_H-M   'P 1'
#
loop_
_entity.id
_entity.type
_entity.pdbx_description
1 polymer ?
#
loop_
_entity_poly.entity_id
_entity_poly.type
_entity_poly.pdbx_seq_one_letter_code
_entity_poly.pdbx_strand_id
1 'polypeptide(L)'
;MPSIVTCRSFSALSVLEDEVVESRDRIRCIYLITGTMQNIHNLPDESWQPLASQVVLAAAKLFKKPDQVRSLCCVANLYWVGRTAEAGEDTLKNGKKVSDILKKGVKSASECLEPLVQQQLFILLLNTYAYYIEEGCKEIDLSQVKELLSRTRDNAVQLDVSAEADALDRQLAETTALFQKLQV
;
A
#
# COMPACT_ATOMS: atom_id res chain seq x y z
N MET A 1 9.60 26.35 11.61
CA MET A 1 8.80 25.81 10.49
C MET A 1 8.29 24.38 10.72
N PRO A 2 9.07 23.41 11.26
CA PRO A 2 8.60 22.03 11.47
C PRO A 2 7.31 21.96 12.31
N SER A 3 7.22 22.73 13.40
CA SER A 3 6.05 22.76 14.29
C SER A 3 4.75 23.18 13.60
N ILE A 4 4.80 24.05 12.60
CA ILE A 4 3.61 24.48 11.83
C ILE A 4 3.16 23.37 10.87
N VAL A 5 4.12 22.67 10.25
CA VAL A 5 3.84 21.55 9.34
C VAL A 5 3.26 20.37 10.13
N THR A 6 3.85 20.01 11.27
CA THR A 6 3.33 19.00 12.18
C THR A 6 1.90 19.35 12.63
N CYS A 7 1.69 20.59 13.11
CA CYS A 7 0.37 21.04 13.55
C CYS A 7 -0.69 20.93 12.43
N ARG A 8 -0.37 21.38 11.21
CA ARG A 8 -1.29 21.26 10.06
C ARG A 8 -1.59 19.82 9.67
N SER A 9 -0.59 18.93 9.69
CA SER A 9 -0.79 17.52 9.38
C SER A 9 -1.66 16.82 10.42
N PHE A 10 -1.48 17.11 11.71
CA PHE A 10 -2.36 16.59 12.77
C PHE A 10 -3.77 17.17 12.68
N SER A 11 -3.93 18.46 12.38
CA SER A 11 -5.24 19.05 12.15
C SER A 11 -5.95 18.41 10.96
N ALA A 12 -5.23 18.11 9.86
CA ALA A 12 -5.80 17.40 8.72
C ALA A 12 -6.26 15.97 9.07
N LEU A 13 -5.54 15.27 9.95
CA LEU A 13 -5.93 13.96 10.45
C LEU A 13 -7.15 14.04 11.37
N SER A 14 -7.24 15.02 12.26
CA SER A 14 -8.43 15.25 13.08
C SER A 14 -9.66 15.55 12.21
N VAL A 15 -9.55 16.43 11.21
CA VAL A 15 -10.65 16.68 10.26
C VAL A 15 -11.07 15.42 9.50
N LEU A 16 -10.11 14.57 9.08
CA LEU A 16 -10.40 13.29 8.44
C LEU A 16 -11.21 12.34 9.34
N GLU A 17 -10.89 12.32 10.63
CA GLU A 17 -11.53 11.45 11.61
C GLU A 17 -12.89 11.99 12.08
N ASP A 18 -12.96 13.30 12.36
CA ASP A 18 -14.10 13.96 13.02
C ASP A 18 -15.16 14.47 12.04
N GLU A 19 -14.76 14.90 10.84
CA GLU A 19 -15.66 15.59 9.91
C GLU A 19 -15.93 14.83 8.61
N VAL A 20 -15.00 13.98 8.15
CA VAL A 20 -15.13 13.28 6.86
C VAL A 20 -15.78 11.90 7.01
N VAL A 21 -17.09 11.85 6.74
CA VAL A 21 -17.91 10.63 6.78
C VAL A 21 -17.97 9.90 5.43
N GLU A 22 -17.91 10.63 4.31
CA GLU A 22 -18.03 10.07 2.96
C GLU A 22 -16.76 9.29 2.57
N SER A 23 -16.94 8.04 2.15
CA SER A 23 -15.82 7.12 1.86
C SER A 23 -14.88 7.62 0.76
N ARG A 24 -15.41 8.30 -0.26
CA ARG A 24 -14.60 8.82 -1.38
C ARG A 24 -13.74 10.00 -0.96
N ASP A 25 -14.28 10.88 -0.13
CA ASP A 25 -13.54 12.05 0.36
C ASP A 25 -12.49 11.62 1.38
N ARG A 26 -12.78 10.61 2.21
CA ARG A 26 -11.78 10.00 3.11
C ARG A 26 -10.57 9.47 2.36
N ILE A 27 -10.76 8.79 1.22
CA ILE A 27 -9.65 8.30 0.38
C ILE A 27 -8.82 9.46 -0.19
N ARG A 28 -9.48 10.50 -0.70
CA ARG A 28 -8.79 11.70 -1.22
C ARG A 28 -7.93 12.37 -0.14
N CYS A 29 -8.47 12.52 1.07
CA CYS A 29 -7.73 13.06 2.19
C CYS A 29 -6.51 12.19 2.55
N ILE A 30 -6.66 10.86 2.60
CA ILE A 30 -5.54 9.95 2.86
C ILE A 30 -4.43 10.13 1.82
N TYR A 31 -4.79 10.19 0.52
CA TYR A 31 -3.80 10.38 -0.55
C TYR A 31 -3.14 11.76 -0.51
N LEU A 32 -3.89 12.82 -0.23
CA LEU A 32 -3.33 14.17 -0.08
C LEU A 32 -2.38 14.26 1.11
N ILE A 33 -2.74 13.68 2.26
CA ILE A 33 -1.86 13.66 3.44
C ILE A 33 -0.61 12.83 3.14
N THR A 34 -0.77 11.66 2.50
CA THR A 34 0.35 10.79 2.11
C THR A 34 1.32 11.51 1.17
N GLY A 35 0.82 12.13 0.10
CA GLY A 35 1.64 12.90 -0.83
C GLY A 35 2.31 14.10 -0.15
N THR A 36 1.62 14.77 0.77
CA THR A 36 2.21 15.87 1.55
C THR A 36 3.36 15.35 2.42
N MET A 37 3.16 14.23 3.13
CA MET A 37 4.18 13.62 3.98
C MET A 37 5.40 13.13 3.20
N GLN A 38 5.24 12.68 1.96
CA GLN A 38 6.36 12.30 1.09
C GLN A 38 7.24 13.51 0.70
N ASN A 39 6.66 14.70 0.63
CA ASN A 39 7.36 15.94 0.26
C ASN A 39 7.90 16.73 1.48
N ILE A 40 7.62 16.29 2.70
CA ILE A 40 8.19 16.90 3.91
C ILE A 40 9.48 16.15 4.26
N HIS A 41 10.57 16.88 4.40
CA HIS A 41 11.91 16.30 4.65
C HIS A 41 12.53 16.72 5.98
N ASN A 42 11.91 17.67 6.69
CA ASN A 42 12.46 18.29 7.90
C ASN A 42 11.62 18.03 9.17
N LEU A 43 10.78 17.00 9.11
CA LEU A 43 9.97 16.55 10.24
C LEU A 43 10.81 15.59 11.09
N PRO A 44 10.97 15.84 12.40
CA PRO A 44 11.69 14.91 13.26
C PRO A 44 10.92 13.60 13.41
N ASP A 45 11.64 12.50 13.59
CA ASP A 45 11.11 11.14 13.70
C ASP A 45 9.99 11.02 14.76
N GLU A 46 10.15 11.71 15.90
CA GLU A 46 9.16 11.75 16.99
C GLU A 46 7.79 12.28 16.56
N SER A 47 7.76 13.16 15.56
CA SER A 47 6.55 13.74 15.00
C SER A 47 6.10 13.01 13.73
N TRP A 48 7.05 12.51 12.93
CA TRP A 48 6.76 11.81 11.69
C TRP A 48 6.15 10.42 11.93
N GLN A 49 6.69 9.64 12.87
CA GLN A 49 6.25 8.28 13.14
C GLN A 49 4.78 8.18 13.57
N PRO A 50 4.27 9.03 14.49
CA PRO A 50 2.85 9.03 14.84
C PRO A 50 1.95 9.43 13.67
N LEU A 51 2.33 10.44 12.89
CA LEU A 51 1.57 10.88 11.70
C LEU A 51 1.45 9.74 10.68
N ALA A 52 2.57 9.10 10.33
CA ALA A 52 2.58 8.00 9.37
C ALA A 52 1.74 6.82 9.88
N SER A 53 1.84 6.50 11.17
CA SER A 53 1.06 5.43 11.79
C SER A 53 -0.44 5.71 11.77
N GLN A 54 -0.85 6.97 12.00
CA GLN A 54 -2.25 7.38 11.92
C GLN A 54 -2.79 7.31 10.49
N VAL A 55 -2.01 7.74 9.49
CA VAL A 55 -2.39 7.63 8.07
C VAL A 55 -2.59 6.17 7.66
N VAL A 56 -1.68 5.27 8.06
CA VAL A 56 -1.84 3.83 7.83
C VAL A 56 -3.08 3.28 8.53
N LEU A 57 -3.36 3.71 9.75
CA LEU A 57 -4.55 3.30 10.48
C LEU A 57 -5.83 3.78 9.79
N ALA A 58 -5.87 5.01 9.29
CA ALA A 58 -6.98 5.55 8.53
C ALA A 58 -7.24 4.75 7.24
N ALA A 59 -6.18 4.41 6.50
CA ALA A 59 -6.28 3.52 5.34
C ALA A 59 -6.79 2.12 5.71
N ALA A 60 -6.32 1.56 6.83
CA ALA A 60 -6.77 0.27 7.33
C ALA A 60 -8.22 0.27 7.86
N LYS A 61 -8.81 1.43 8.17
CA LYS A 61 -10.19 1.55 8.65
C LYS A 61 -11.21 1.81 7.53
N LEU A 62 -10.79 1.83 6.27
CA LEU A 62 -11.71 1.97 5.13
C LEU A 62 -12.66 0.78 5.06
N PHE A 63 -13.94 1.06 4.83
CA PHE A 63 -15.00 0.04 4.83
C PHE A 63 -14.90 -0.90 3.62
N LYS A 64 -14.69 -0.34 2.42
CA LYS A 64 -14.59 -1.12 1.19
C LYS A 64 -13.20 -1.76 1.09
N LYS A 65 -13.14 -3.10 1.01
CA LYS A 65 -11.90 -3.87 0.87
C LYS A 65 -11.01 -3.42 -0.29
N PRO A 66 -11.54 -3.13 -1.50
CA PRO A 66 -10.69 -2.69 -2.60
C PRO A 66 -10.01 -1.34 -2.32
N ASP A 67 -10.72 -0.42 -1.69
CA ASP A 67 -10.20 0.89 -1.33
C ASP A 67 -9.18 0.80 -0.19
N GLN A 68 -9.46 -0.08 0.79
CA GLN A 68 -8.54 -0.40 1.88
C GLN A 68 -7.19 -0.92 1.34
N VAL A 69 -7.21 -1.91 0.44
CA VAL A 69 -5.99 -2.52 -0.12
C VAL A 69 -5.20 -1.52 -0.96
N ARG A 70 -5.86 -0.78 -1.86
CA ARG A 70 -5.20 0.26 -2.68
C ARG A 70 -4.57 1.34 -1.81
N SER A 71 -5.28 1.78 -0.78
CA SER A 71 -4.77 2.77 0.16
C SER A 71 -3.59 2.24 0.96
N LEU A 72 -3.64 0.99 1.44
CA LEU A 72 -2.53 0.34 2.14
C LEU A 72 -1.26 0.23 1.28
N CYS A 73 -1.39 -0.12 -0.01
CA CYS A 73 -0.25 -0.14 -0.93
C CYS A 73 0.36 1.25 -1.11
N CYS A 74 -0.47 2.30 -1.19
CA CYS A 74 -0.02 3.69 -1.31
C CYS A 74 0.72 4.16 -0.05
N VAL A 75 0.12 4.00 1.13
CA VAL A 75 0.70 4.48 2.40
C VAL A 75 1.93 3.68 2.83
N ALA A 76 2.10 2.44 2.37
CA ALA A 76 3.33 1.67 2.59
C ALA A 76 4.56 2.41 2.06
N ASN A 77 4.43 3.15 0.94
CA ASN A 77 5.54 3.92 0.37
C ASN A 77 6.06 5.00 1.32
N LEU A 78 5.28 5.50 2.27
CA LEU A 78 5.77 6.45 3.29
C LEU A 78 6.98 5.90 4.04
N TYR A 79 6.99 4.60 4.33
CA TYR A 79 8.07 3.95 5.05
C TYR A 79 9.25 3.58 4.15
N TRP A 80 9.10 3.64 2.83
CA TRP A 80 10.16 3.33 1.87
C TRP A 80 10.85 4.60 1.36
N VAL A 81 10.08 5.51 0.76
CA VAL A 81 10.58 6.74 0.12
C VAL A 81 10.49 7.97 1.02
N GLY A 82 9.80 7.89 2.17
CA GLY A 82 9.69 9.01 3.09
C GLY A 82 11.05 9.46 3.62
N ARG A 83 11.13 10.74 4.01
CA ARG A 83 12.33 11.36 4.57
C ARG A 83 11.98 12.06 5.89
N THR A 84 12.90 12.00 6.83
CA THR A 84 12.80 12.66 8.13
C THR A 84 14.05 13.52 8.36
N ALA A 85 13.98 14.42 9.34
CA ALA A 85 15.09 15.31 9.64
C ALA A 85 16.38 14.55 10.00
N GLU A 86 16.22 13.37 10.63
CA GLU A 86 17.30 12.48 11.07
C GLU A 86 17.87 11.63 9.94
N ALA A 87 17.06 11.31 8.92
CA ALA A 87 17.51 10.58 7.73
C ALA A 87 18.31 11.45 6.75
N GLY A 88 18.24 12.78 6.86
CA GLY A 88 18.96 13.71 5.98
C GLY A 88 18.48 13.63 4.53
N GLU A 89 19.40 13.37 3.59
CA GLU A 89 19.07 13.21 2.17
C GLU A 89 18.58 11.79 1.83
N ASP A 90 18.82 10.83 2.71
CA ASP A 90 18.43 9.44 2.52
C ASP A 90 16.95 9.22 2.81
N THR A 91 16.38 8.21 2.15
CA THR A 91 15.02 7.74 2.39
C THR A 91 15.00 6.71 3.51
N LEU A 92 13.88 6.60 4.24
CA LEU A 92 13.75 5.71 5.40
C LEU A 92 14.03 4.23 5.11
N LYS A 93 13.66 3.71 3.93
CA LYS A 93 13.85 2.30 3.52
C LYS A 93 13.49 1.27 4.60
N ASN A 94 12.41 1.51 5.35
CA ASN A 94 11.98 0.63 6.42
C ASN A 94 11.18 -0.56 5.88
N GLY A 95 11.89 -1.57 5.39
CA GLY A 95 11.32 -2.77 4.79
C GLY A 95 10.41 -3.57 5.73
N LYS A 96 10.69 -3.57 7.04
CA LYS A 96 9.85 -4.27 8.03
C LYS A 96 8.43 -3.68 8.06
N LYS A 97 8.33 -2.34 8.14
CA LYS A 97 7.04 -1.65 8.16
C LYS A 97 6.29 -1.83 6.84
N VAL A 98 6.99 -1.76 5.71
CA VAL A 98 6.41 -2.05 4.39
C VAL A 98 5.83 -3.47 4.37
N SER A 99 6.61 -4.47 4.77
CA SER A 99 6.18 -5.87 4.84
C SER A 99 4.93 -6.06 5.71
N ASP A 100 4.89 -5.45 6.90
CA ASP A 100 3.74 -5.52 7.81
C ASP A 100 2.46 -4.89 7.21
N ILE A 101 2.60 -3.77 6.50
CA ILE A 101 1.46 -3.09 5.85
C ILE A 101 0.95 -3.91 4.66
N LEU A 102 1.84 -4.45 3.83
CA LEU A 102 1.44 -5.28 2.69
C LEU A 102 0.77 -6.59 3.14
N LYS A 103 1.24 -7.21 4.23
CA LYS A 103 0.57 -8.39 4.84
C LYS A 103 -0.88 -8.08 5.24
N LYS A 104 -1.13 -6.89 5.80
CA LYS A 104 -2.50 -6.43 6.08
C LYS A 104 -3.30 -6.26 4.78
N GLY A 105 -2.68 -5.72 3.73
CA GLY A 105 -3.27 -5.63 2.39
C GLY A 105 -3.68 -6.99 1.83
N VAL A 106 -2.80 -8.00 1.89
CA VAL A 106 -3.09 -9.38 1.44
C VAL A 106 -4.27 -9.98 2.21
N LYS A 107 -4.30 -9.79 3.53
CA LYS A 107 -5.42 -10.24 4.36
C LYS A 107 -6.74 -9.58 3.92
N SER A 108 -6.75 -8.25 3.77
CA SER A 108 -7.93 -7.50 3.31
C SER A 108 -8.38 -7.88 1.90
N ALA A 109 -7.46 -8.15 0.99
CA ALA A 109 -7.77 -8.63 -0.37
C ALA A 109 -8.42 -10.02 -0.33
N SER A 110 -7.96 -10.89 0.56
CA SER A 110 -8.52 -12.23 0.77
C SER A 110 -9.97 -12.20 1.29
N GLU A 111 -10.35 -11.13 1.97
CA GLU A 111 -11.72 -10.91 2.47
C GLU A 111 -12.64 -10.21 1.44
N CYS A 112 -12.13 -9.90 0.25
CA CYS A 112 -12.94 -9.33 -0.83
C CYS A 112 -13.81 -10.41 -1.46
N LEU A 113 -15.13 -10.20 -1.45
CA LEU A 113 -16.12 -11.20 -1.88
C LEU A 113 -16.34 -11.25 -3.40
N GLU A 114 -15.99 -10.18 -4.12
CA GLU A 114 -16.18 -10.09 -5.56
C GLU A 114 -14.96 -10.67 -6.27
N PRO A 115 -15.06 -11.83 -6.96
CA PRO A 115 -13.89 -12.58 -7.44
C PRO A 115 -13.01 -11.80 -8.41
N LEU A 116 -13.63 -11.05 -9.32
CA LEU A 116 -12.94 -10.25 -10.32
C LEU A 116 -12.16 -9.10 -9.68
N VAL A 117 -12.76 -8.42 -8.70
CA VAL A 117 -12.08 -7.37 -7.95
C VAL A 117 -11.01 -7.96 -7.04
N GLN A 118 -11.26 -9.10 -6.40
CA GLN A 118 -10.23 -9.81 -5.63
C GLN A 118 -9.01 -10.14 -6.48
N GLN A 119 -9.22 -10.62 -7.72
CA GLN A 119 -8.13 -10.89 -8.66
C GLN A 119 -7.31 -9.64 -8.97
N GLN A 120 -7.98 -8.51 -9.25
CA GLN A 120 -7.32 -7.22 -9.46
C GLN A 120 -6.47 -6.81 -8.25
N LEU A 121 -6.96 -7.03 -7.04
CA LEU A 121 -6.24 -6.67 -5.81
C LEU A 121 -5.02 -7.56 -5.58
N PHE A 122 -5.09 -8.85 -5.90
CA PHE A 122 -3.93 -9.73 -5.80
C PHE A 122 -2.83 -9.35 -6.80
N ILE A 123 -3.19 -9.07 -8.06
CA ILE A 123 -2.24 -8.59 -9.08
C ILE A 123 -1.59 -7.26 -8.63
N LEU A 124 -2.38 -6.33 -8.09
CA LEU A 124 -1.86 -5.07 -7.54
C LEU A 124 -0.84 -5.30 -6.42
N LEU A 125 -1.16 -6.18 -5.47
CA LEU A 125 -0.27 -6.51 -4.35
C LEU A 125 1.02 -7.17 -4.83
N LEU A 126 0.92 -8.10 -5.79
CA LEU A 126 2.07 -8.73 -6.43
C LEU A 126 2.98 -7.70 -7.11
N ASN A 127 2.43 -6.80 -7.93
CA ASN A 127 3.21 -5.72 -8.55
C ASN A 127 3.85 -4.79 -7.50
N THR A 128 3.15 -4.54 -6.40
CA THR A 128 3.68 -3.75 -5.28
C THR A 128 4.85 -4.47 -4.60
N TYR A 129 4.75 -5.78 -4.37
CA TYR A 129 5.87 -6.58 -3.86
C TYR A 129 7.06 -6.59 -4.82
N ALA A 130 6.80 -6.73 -6.13
CA ALA A 130 7.85 -6.72 -7.14
C ALA A 130 8.65 -5.40 -7.10
N TYR A 131 7.97 -4.26 -7.01
CA TYR A 131 8.62 -2.94 -6.85
C TYR A 131 9.59 -2.92 -5.65
N TYR A 132 9.15 -3.37 -4.47
CA TYR A 132 10.03 -3.36 -3.28
C TYR A 132 11.19 -4.36 -3.38
N ILE A 133 10.98 -5.50 -4.05
CA ILE A 133 12.05 -6.49 -4.30
C ILE A 133 13.10 -5.90 -5.26
N GLU A 134 12.67 -5.24 -6.33
CA GLU A 134 13.55 -4.54 -7.29
C GLU A 134 14.37 -3.43 -6.62
N GLU A 135 13.75 -2.69 -5.71
CA GLU A 135 14.41 -1.65 -4.90
C GLU A 135 15.36 -2.22 -3.82
N GLY A 136 15.45 -3.55 -3.70
CA GLY A 136 16.38 -4.24 -2.81
C GLY A 136 15.89 -4.41 -1.37
N CYS A 137 14.58 -4.38 -1.12
CA CYS A 137 13.99 -4.62 0.21
C CYS A 137 14.13 -6.10 0.63
N LYS A 138 15.03 -6.38 1.57
CA LYS A 138 15.34 -7.76 2.03
C LYS A 138 14.32 -8.34 3.01
N GLU A 139 13.51 -7.47 3.62
CA GLU A 139 12.49 -7.82 4.61
C GLU A 139 11.18 -8.33 3.98
N ILE A 140 11.08 -8.31 2.65
CA ILE A 140 9.97 -8.94 1.95
C ILE A 140 10.15 -10.46 1.98
N ASP A 141 9.15 -11.14 2.52
CA ASP A 141 9.14 -12.59 2.62
C ASP A 141 8.74 -13.22 1.28
N LEU A 142 9.71 -13.78 0.57
CA LEU A 142 9.49 -14.43 -0.72
C LEU A 142 8.53 -15.62 -0.64
N SER A 143 8.40 -16.28 0.52
CA SER A 143 7.44 -17.37 0.68
C SER A 143 6.00 -16.87 0.59
N GLN A 144 5.73 -15.70 1.16
CA GLN A 144 4.41 -15.05 1.10
C GLN A 144 4.08 -14.57 -0.31
N VAL A 145 5.08 -14.06 -1.04
CA VAL A 145 4.92 -13.66 -2.44
C VAL A 145 4.57 -14.87 -3.31
N LYS A 146 5.26 -16.00 -3.11
CA LYS A 146 4.97 -17.26 -3.81
C LYS A 146 3.58 -17.79 -3.50
N GLU A 147 3.17 -17.75 -2.24
CA GLU A 147 1.83 -18.14 -1.81
C GLU A 147 0.77 -17.26 -2.49
N LEU A 148 0.94 -15.93 -2.47
CA LEU A 148 0.03 -14.99 -3.12
C LEU A 148 -0.03 -15.26 -4.64
N LEU A 149 1.10 -15.53 -5.28
CA LEU A 149 1.17 -15.83 -6.70
C LEU A 149 0.44 -17.14 -7.05
N SER A 150 0.57 -18.18 -6.23
CA SER A 150 -0.21 -19.41 -6.37
C SER A 150 -1.71 -19.11 -6.27
N ARG A 151 -2.13 -18.41 -5.20
CA ARG A 151 -3.53 -18.07 -4.98
C ARG A 151 -4.12 -17.22 -6.11
N THR A 152 -3.33 -16.32 -6.69
CA THR A 152 -3.75 -15.48 -7.83
C THR A 152 -3.99 -16.31 -9.09
N ARG A 153 -3.20 -17.37 -9.32
CA ARG A 153 -3.41 -18.32 -10.43
C ARG A 153 -4.66 -19.17 -10.20
N ASP A 154 -4.84 -19.68 -8.99
CA ASP A 154 -6.01 -20.50 -8.66
C ASP A 154 -7.31 -19.71 -8.80
N ASN A 155 -7.31 -18.44 -8.38
CA ASN A 155 -8.45 -17.54 -8.51
C ASN A 155 -8.74 -17.17 -9.98
N ALA A 156 -7.70 -16.99 -10.81
CA ALA A 156 -7.86 -16.70 -12.24
C ALA A 156 -8.70 -17.76 -12.98
N VAL A 157 -8.42 -19.03 -12.72
CA VAL A 157 -9.09 -20.18 -13.37
C VAL A 157 -10.57 -20.30 -12.96
N GLN A 158 -10.94 -19.70 -11.82
CA GLN A 158 -12.31 -19.71 -11.30
C GLN A 158 -13.16 -18.53 -11.80
N LEU A 159 -12.57 -17.57 -12.52
CA LEU A 159 -13.31 -16.42 -13.04
C LEU A 159 -14.19 -16.82 -14.23
N ASP A 160 -15.38 -16.23 -14.29
CA ASP A 160 -16.24 -16.34 -15.45
C ASP A 160 -15.60 -15.70 -16.69
N VAL A 161 -15.77 -16.34 -17.84
CA VAL A 161 -15.23 -15.87 -19.12
C VAL A 161 -15.83 -14.50 -19.43
N SER A 162 -14.95 -13.50 -19.47
CA SER A 162 -15.28 -12.09 -19.70
C SER A 162 -14.06 -11.37 -20.27
N ALA A 163 -14.28 -10.26 -20.96
CA ALA A 163 -13.18 -9.45 -21.50
C ALA A 163 -12.27 -8.91 -20.37
N GLU A 164 -12.86 -8.64 -19.21
CA GLU A 164 -12.17 -8.24 -17.99
C GLU A 164 -11.31 -9.38 -17.43
N ALA A 165 -11.81 -10.61 -17.37
CA ALA A 165 -11.01 -11.77 -16.95
C ALA A 165 -9.83 -12.02 -17.91
N ASP A 166 -10.07 -11.95 -19.22
CA ASP A 166 -9.00 -12.10 -20.23
C ASP A 166 -7.93 -10.99 -20.12
N ALA A 167 -8.31 -9.78 -19.71
CA ALA A 167 -7.37 -8.70 -19.43
C ALA A 167 -6.54 -8.98 -18.17
N LEU A 168 -7.16 -9.51 -17.11
CA LEU A 168 -6.47 -9.86 -15.86
C LEU A 168 -5.51 -11.03 -16.04
N ASP A 169 -5.86 -12.01 -16.88
CA ASP A 169 -4.96 -13.12 -17.20
C ASP A 169 -3.70 -12.65 -17.91
N ARG A 170 -3.82 -11.70 -18.84
CA ARG A 170 -2.66 -11.06 -19.47
C ARG A 170 -1.80 -10.32 -18.45
N GLN A 171 -2.40 -9.55 -17.55
CA GLN A 171 -1.67 -8.85 -16.48
C GLN A 171 -0.97 -9.83 -15.52
N LEU A 172 -1.61 -10.96 -15.20
CA LEU A 172 -1.04 -12.00 -14.37
C LEU A 172 0.16 -12.67 -15.07
N ALA A 173 0.09 -12.90 -16.37
CA ALA A 173 1.20 -13.44 -17.15
C ALA A 173 2.42 -12.49 -17.15
N GLU A 174 2.21 -11.18 -17.33
CA GLU A 174 3.25 -10.17 -17.23
C GLU A 174 3.89 -10.13 -15.84
N THR A 175 3.05 -10.11 -14.80
CA THR A 175 3.47 -10.14 -13.40
C THR A 175 4.29 -11.39 -13.09
N THR A 176 3.85 -12.56 -13.59
CA THR A 176 4.57 -13.83 -13.43
C THR A 176 5.94 -13.78 -14.10
N ALA A 177 6.02 -13.24 -15.33
CA ALA A 177 7.27 -13.10 -16.05
C ALA A 177 8.25 -12.15 -15.33
N LEU A 178 7.73 -11.12 -14.65
CA LEU A 178 8.54 -10.23 -13.81
C LEU A 178 9.19 -11.01 -12.65
N PHE A 179 8.41 -11.80 -11.90
CA PHE A 179 8.96 -12.60 -10.80
C PHE A 179 9.99 -13.65 -11.25
N GLN A 180 9.81 -14.25 -12.44
CA GLN A 180 10.80 -15.15 -13.03
C GLN A 180 12.14 -14.45 -13.30
N LYS A 181 12.12 -13.19 -13.73
CA LYS A 181 13.34 -12.38 -13.93
C LYS A 181 14.01 -12.04 -12.59
N LEU A 182 13.21 -11.78 -11.56
CA LEU A 182 13.70 -11.47 -10.22
C LEU A 182 14.24 -12.70 -9.45
N GLN A 183 14.27 -13.88 -10.09
CA GLN A 183 14.68 -15.16 -9.50
C GLN A 183 13.90 -15.53 -8.23
N VAL A 184 12.66 -15.06 -8.12
CA VAL A 184 11.73 -15.41 -7.04
C VAL A 184 10.96 -16.66 -7.41
#